data_AF-A0A9P8C8I0-F1
#
_entry.id   AF-A0A9P8C8I0-F1
#
_cell.length_a   1.000
_cell.length_b   1.000
_cell.length_c   1.000
_cell.angle_alpha   90.00
_cell.angle_beta   90.00
_cell.angle_gamma   90.00
#
_symmetry.space_group_name_H-M   'P 1'
#
loop_
_entity.id
_entity.type
_entity.pdbx_description
1 polymer ?
#
loop_
_entity_poly.entity_id
_entity_poly.type
_entity_poly.pdbx_seq_one_letter_code
_entity_poly.pdbx_strand_id
1 'polypeptide(L)'
;MRTVLGFCMTGSLKLGENVIFGHLVELPNCIVPPGLVNFFCLTFFALSLVALLGHVISGSCFGIVSEHAILKTRDISFQTILQQDTEWFLQPARSTSALVSIGMASGHLNGLSGVIISTIVFALVTAIGGAILAHIVAWKIAIMLFATSPLVVVVGYARLRVLVNWWRRINWPTRKLRRQQ
;
A
#
# COMPACT_ATOMS: atom_id res chain seq x y z
N MET A 1 2.36 5.38 17.70
CA MET A 1 2.93 6.74 17.64
C MET A 1 4.23 6.80 16.81
N ARG A 2 5.23 5.95 17.09
CA ARG A 2 6.52 5.95 16.36
C ARG A 2 6.42 5.65 14.85
N THR A 3 5.52 4.78 14.43
CA THR A 3 5.30 4.43 13.00
C THR A 3 4.62 5.55 12.22
N VAL A 4 3.62 6.20 12.81
CA VAL A 4 2.90 7.34 12.20
C VAL A 4 3.85 8.51 11.95
N LEU A 5 4.81 8.74 12.86
CA LEU A 5 5.81 9.79 12.69
C LEU A 5 6.69 9.56 11.44
N GLY A 6 7.09 8.30 11.17
CA GLY A 6 7.85 7.93 9.97
C GLY A 6 7.08 8.14 8.66
N PHE A 7 5.76 7.92 8.66
CA PHE A 7 4.91 8.24 7.50
C PHE A 7 4.75 9.74 7.29
N CYS A 8 4.62 10.53 8.35
CA CYS A 8 4.62 12.00 8.20
C CYS A 8 5.96 12.50 7.66
N MET A 9 7.09 11.92 8.11
CA MET A 9 8.41 12.28 7.58
C MET A 9 8.56 11.94 6.09
N THR A 10 8.18 10.74 5.68
CA THR A 10 8.26 10.32 4.26
C THR A 10 7.26 11.04 3.36
N GLY A 11 6.06 11.33 3.87
CA GLY A 11 5.05 12.15 3.18
C GLY A 11 5.52 13.60 2.96
N SER A 12 6.08 14.23 3.99
CA SER A 12 6.67 15.59 3.89
C SER A 12 7.85 15.63 2.92
N LEU A 13 8.68 14.60 2.90
CA LEU A 13 9.78 14.48 1.94
C LEU A 13 9.26 14.52 0.50
N LYS A 14 8.14 13.83 0.24
CA LYS A 14 7.52 13.79 -1.09
C LYS A 14 6.99 15.14 -1.55
N LEU A 15 6.48 15.94 -0.63
CA LEU A 15 6.06 17.32 -0.91
C LEU A 15 7.26 18.22 -1.18
N GLY A 16 8.34 18.08 -0.41
CA GLY A 16 9.59 18.81 -0.62
C GLY A 16 10.20 18.54 -2.01
N GLU A 17 10.24 17.28 -2.44
CA GLU A 17 10.66 16.91 -3.80
C GLU A 17 9.84 17.65 -4.87
N ASN A 18 8.53 17.68 -4.72
CA ASN A 18 7.64 18.33 -5.70
C ASN A 18 7.87 19.84 -5.79
N VAL A 19 8.14 20.51 -4.67
CA VAL A 19 8.44 21.96 -4.64
C VAL A 19 9.77 22.24 -5.34
N ILE A 20 10.81 21.46 -5.03
CA ILE A 20 12.14 21.61 -5.65
C ILE A 20 12.07 21.32 -7.15
N PHE A 21 11.30 20.30 -7.55
CA PHE A 21 11.04 20.02 -8.95
C PHE A 21 10.30 21.16 -9.66
N GLY A 22 9.36 21.82 -8.97
CA GLY A 22 8.69 23.02 -9.49
C GLY A 22 9.69 24.10 -9.90
N HIS A 23 10.64 24.43 -9.02
CA HIS A 23 11.72 25.38 -9.34
C HIS A 23 12.66 24.88 -10.45
N LEU A 24 12.89 23.56 -10.55
CA LEU A 24 13.70 22.99 -11.63
C LEU A 24 13.05 23.18 -13.00
N VAL A 25 11.73 23.03 -13.10
CA VAL A 25 10.97 23.19 -14.35
C VAL A 25 11.00 24.64 -14.87
N GLU A 26 11.23 25.63 -14.00
CA GLU A 26 11.36 27.03 -14.39
C GLU A 26 12.75 27.37 -14.96
N LEU A 27 13.79 26.57 -14.68
CA LEU A 27 15.17 26.82 -15.10
C LEU A 27 15.38 26.94 -16.62
N PRO A 28 14.75 26.13 -17.49
CA PRO A 28 14.92 26.23 -18.94
C PRO A 28 14.42 27.55 -19.53
N ASN A 29 13.58 28.30 -18.80
CA ASN A 29 13.09 29.60 -19.23
C ASN A 29 14.15 30.71 -19.08
N CYS A 30 15.23 30.44 -18.35
CA CYS A 30 16.31 31.38 -18.06
C CYS A 30 17.65 30.86 -18.62
N ILE A 31 18.61 31.77 -18.80
CA ILE A 31 20.00 31.40 -19.12
C ILE A 31 20.60 30.71 -17.88
N VAL A 32 20.88 29.42 -17.99
CA VAL A 32 21.26 28.58 -16.85
C VAL A 32 22.76 28.73 -16.55
N PRO A 33 23.16 29.23 -15.36
CA PRO A 33 24.57 29.27 -14.99
C PRO A 33 25.09 27.85 -14.69
N PRO A 34 26.33 27.50 -15.10
CA PRO A 34 26.85 26.12 -15.02
C PRO A 34 26.97 25.57 -13.59
N GLY A 35 27.08 26.43 -12.57
CA GLY A 35 27.15 26.00 -11.16
C GLY A 35 25.80 25.58 -10.56
N LEU A 36 24.69 26.09 -11.08
CA LEU A 36 23.36 25.88 -10.52
C LEU A 36 22.80 24.49 -10.85
N VAL A 37 23.12 23.97 -12.03
CA VAL A 37 22.77 22.58 -12.41
C VAL A 37 23.41 21.58 -11.47
N ASN A 38 24.69 21.74 -11.15
CA ASN A 38 25.40 20.85 -10.21
C ASN A 38 24.79 20.90 -8.80
N PHE A 39 24.35 22.08 -8.35
CA PHE A 39 23.67 22.25 -7.07
C PHE A 39 22.35 21.47 -7.02
N PHE A 40 21.47 21.64 -8.01
CA PHE A 40 20.21 20.90 -8.07
C PHE A 40 20.43 19.38 -8.14
N CYS A 41 21.38 18.91 -8.96
CA CYS A 41 21.74 17.49 -9.03
C CYS A 41 22.18 16.94 -7.67
N LEU A 42 23.04 17.67 -6.93
CA LEU A 42 23.48 17.28 -5.58
C LEU A 42 22.31 17.27 -4.57
N THR A 43 21.39 18.24 -4.65
CA THR A 43 20.20 18.29 -3.79
C THR A 43 19.29 17.08 -4.03
N PHE A 44 19.01 16.72 -5.28
CA PHE A 44 18.21 15.53 -5.61
C PHE A 44 18.89 14.23 -5.17
N PHE A 45 20.22 14.15 -5.29
CA PHE A 45 20.99 13.01 -4.81
C PHE A 45 20.89 12.86 -3.28
N ALA A 46 21.10 13.95 -2.54
CA ALA A 46 20.98 13.96 -1.08
C ALA A 46 19.57 13.61 -0.61
N LEU A 47 18.53 14.17 -1.25
CA LEU A 47 17.13 13.84 -0.97
C LEU A 47 16.82 12.36 -1.21
N SER A 48 17.33 11.79 -2.30
CA SER A 48 17.14 10.37 -2.63
C SER A 48 17.75 9.46 -1.55
N LEU A 49 18.92 9.82 -1.02
CA LEU A 49 19.55 9.06 0.05
C LEU A 49 18.73 9.10 1.35
N VAL A 50 18.24 10.29 1.74
CA VAL A 50 17.37 10.45 2.91
C VAL A 50 16.03 9.72 2.71
N ALA A 51 15.46 9.79 1.51
CA ALA A 51 14.23 9.08 1.14
C ALA A 51 14.40 7.57 1.26
N LEU A 52 15.49 7.02 0.72
CA LEU A 52 15.79 5.59 0.78
C LEU A 52 15.86 5.12 2.24
N LEU A 53 16.59 5.82 3.10
CA LEU A 53 16.70 5.47 4.51
C LEU A 53 15.32 5.55 5.20
N GLY A 54 14.56 6.62 4.96
CA GLY A 54 13.21 6.79 5.52
C GLY A 54 12.25 5.68 5.11
N HIS A 55 12.27 5.27 3.83
CA HIS A 55 11.43 4.20 3.30
C HIS A 55 11.84 2.82 3.82
N VAL A 56 13.15 2.52 3.90
CA VAL A 56 13.64 1.24 4.42
C VAL A 56 13.28 1.08 5.90
N ILE A 57 13.45 2.13 6.71
CA ILE A 57 13.14 2.09 8.15
C ILE A 57 11.62 1.94 8.36
N SER A 58 10.82 2.76 7.68
CA SER A 58 9.36 2.75 7.83
C SER A 58 8.76 1.43 7.31
N GLY A 59 9.26 0.95 6.16
CA GLY A 59 8.85 -0.32 5.56
C GLY A 59 9.20 -1.53 6.43
N SER A 60 10.44 -1.58 6.94
CA SER A 60 10.88 -2.66 7.84
C SER A 60 10.08 -2.70 9.14
N CYS A 61 9.81 -1.53 9.74
CA CYS A 61 9.02 -1.44 10.97
C CYS A 61 7.60 -1.97 10.75
N PHE A 62 6.97 -1.61 9.62
CA PHE A 62 5.63 -2.10 9.31
C PHE A 62 5.62 -3.61 9.00
N GLY A 63 6.67 -4.12 8.35
CA GLY A 63 6.88 -5.55 8.15
C GLY A 63 6.86 -6.32 9.46
N ILE A 64 7.67 -5.89 10.43
CA ILE A 64 7.74 -6.52 11.77
C ILE A 64 6.39 -6.46 12.50
N VAL A 65 5.72 -5.30 12.47
CA VAL A 65 4.40 -5.14 13.11
C VAL A 65 3.35 -6.07 12.47
N SER A 66 3.38 -6.20 11.14
CA SER A 66 2.45 -7.06 10.41
C SER A 66 2.68 -8.55 10.71
N GLU A 67 3.94 -8.96 10.80
CA GLU A 67 4.32 -10.32 11.16
C GLU A 67 3.82 -10.66 12.57
N HIS A 68 4.04 -9.77 13.54
CA HIS A 68 3.58 -9.98 14.91
C HIS A 68 2.05 -10.07 15.02
N ALA A 69 1.32 -9.23 14.30
CA ALA A 69 -0.15 -9.27 14.27
C ALA A 69 -0.67 -10.61 13.70
N ILE A 70 0.03 -11.17 12.74
CA ILE A 70 -0.34 -12.44 12.10
C ILE A 70 0.02 -13.62 12.98
N LEU A 71 1.20 -13.62 13.61
CA LEU A 71 1.56 -14.63 14.61
C LEU A 71 0.50 -14.71 15.71
N LYS A 72 0.10 -13.55 16.25
CA LYS A 72 -1.00 -13.49 17.23
C LYS A 72 -2.32 -14.07 16.70
N THR A 73 -2.65 -13.79 15.44
CA THR A 73 -3.87 -14.33 14.80
C THR A 73 -3.77 -15.85 14.62
N ARG A 74 -2.58 -16.36 14.27
CA ARG A 74 -2.31 -17.81 14.17
C ARG A 74 -2.45 -18.49 15.51
N ASP A 75 -1.89 -17.91 16.58
CA ASP A 75 -1.98 -18.46 17.93
C ASP A 75 -3.43 -18.58 18.40
N ILE A 76 -4.23 -17.51 18.23
CA ILE A 76 -5.67 -17.53 18.56
C ILE A 76 -6.41 -18.59 17.72
N SER A 77 -6.07 -18.71 16.44
CA SER A 77 -6.69 -19.70 15.55
C SER A 77 -6.38 -21.13 16.01
N PHE A 78 -5.12 -21.42 16.36
CA PHE A 78 -4.73 -22.74 16.86
C PHE A 78 -5.37 -23.04 18.21
N GLN A 79 -5.38 -22.07 19.13
CA GLN A 79 -6.04 -22.23 20.42
C GLN A 79 -7.53 -22.53 20.26
N THR A 80 -8.21 -21.84 19.33
CA THR A 80 -9.64 -22.06 19.05
C THR A 80 -9.89 -23.45 18.46
N ILE A 81 -9.04 -23.92 17.55
CA ILE A 81 -9.16 -25.26 16.96
C ILE A 81 -8.95 -26.34 18.02
N LEU A 82 -7.97 -26.19 18.92
CA LEU A 82 -7.69 -27.16 19.97
C LEU A 82 -8.78 -27.26 21.04
N GLN A 83 -9.61 -26.22 21.20
CA GLN A 83 -10.72 -26.19 22.15
C GLN A 83 -12.04 -26.74 21.57
N GLN A 84 -12.07 -27.20 20.32
CA GLN A 84 -13.29 -27.78 19.73
C GLN A 84 -13.52 -29.24 20.16
N ASP A 85 -14.79 -29.61 20.28
CA ASP A 85 -15.23 -30.96 20.65
C ASP A 85 -14.83 -32.01 19.60
N THR A 86 -14.68 -33.28 20.04
CA THR A 86 -14.33 -34.39 19.14
C THR A 86 -15.33 -34.55 17.99
N GLU A 87 -16.63 -34.34 18.23
CA GLU A 87 -17.68 -34.38 17.20
C GLU A 87 -17.46 -33.36 16.06
N TRP A 88 -16.80 -32.23 16.35
CA TRP A 88 -16.47 -31.21 15.35
C TRP A 88 -15.41 -31.70 14.35
N PHE A 89 -14.49 -32.56 14.82
CA PHE A 89 -13.43 -33.16 14.00
C PHE A 89 -13.90 -34.35 13.17
N LEU A 90 -14.99 -35.02 13.57
CA LEU A 90 -15.53 -36.17 12.84
C LEU A 90 -16.32 -35.77 11.58
N GLN A 91 -16.58 -34.48 11.34
CA GLN A 91 -17.32 -34.03 10.16
C GLN A 91 -16.52 -34.30 8.87
N PRO A 92 -17.13 -34.93 7.84
CA PRO A 92 -16.44 -35.32 6.60
C PRO A 92 -15.84 -34.16 5.80
N ALA A 93 -16.29 -32.92 6.08
CA ALA A 93 -15.73 -31.70 5.49
C ALA A 93 -14.39 -31.24 6.12
N ARG A 94 -13.95 -31.85 7.23
CA ARG A 94 -12.80 -31.40 8.03
C ARG A 94 -11.71 -32.48 8.17
N SER A 95 -11.15 -32.86 7.02
CA SER A 95 -9.91 -33.66 6.99
C SER A 95 -8.74 -32.90 7.64
N THR A 96 -7.80 -33.63 8.24
CA THR A 96 -6.51 -33.09 8.75
C THR A 96 -5.77 -32.27 7.70
N SER A 97 -5.86 -32.67 6.42
CA SER A 97 -5.32 -31.91 5.28
C SER A 97 -5.98 -30.52 5.11
N ALA A 98 -7.29 -30.42 5.34
CA ALA A 98 -8.03 -29.16 5.27
C ALA A 98 -7.64 -28.23 6.44
N LEU A 99 -7.45 -28.77 7.65
CA LEU A 99 -7.01 -28.00 8.82
C LEU A 99 -5.60 -27.44 8.64
N VAL A 100 -4.66 -28.24 8.12
CA VAL A 100 -3.30 -27.76 7.79
C VAL A 100 -3.35 -26.68 6.72
N SER A 101 -4.23 -26.82 5.72
CA SER A 101 -4.40 -25.82 4.66
C SER A 101 -4.88 -24.47 5.19
N ILE A 102 -5.70 -24.44 6.24
CA ILE A 102 -6.16 -23.21 6.90
C ILE A 102 -4.97 -22.50 7.58
N GLY A 103 -4.10 -23.27 8.24
CA GLY A 103 -2.86 -22.74 8.83
C GLY A 103 -1.92 -22.16 7.77
N MET A 104 -1.83 -22.77 6.59
CA MET A 104 -1.01 -22.25 5.48
C MET A 104 -1.65 -21.06 4.77
N ALA A 105 -2.98 -21.00 4.67
CA ALA A 105 -3.72 -19.88 4.10
C ALA A 105 -3.46 -18.57 4.87
N SER A 106 -3.29 -18.65 6.20
CA SER A 106 -2.90 -17.50 7.03
C SER A 106 -1.51 -16.93 6.68
N GLY A 107 -0.61 -17.75 6.14
CA GLY A 107 0.72 -17.31 5.68
C GLY A 107 0.67 -16.47 4.40
N HIS A 108 -0.25 -16.76 3.49
CA HIS A 108 -0.46 -15.96 2.28
C HIS A 108 -0.98 -14.55 2.56
N LEU A 109 -1.65 -14.35 3.71
CA LEU A 109 -2.05 -13.02 4.18
C LEU A 109 -0.84 -12.21 4.70
N ASN A 110 0.27 -12.86 5.03
CA ASN A 110 1.44 -12.21 5.65
C ASN A 110 2.26 -11.36 4.69
N GLY A 111 2.64 -11.90 3.54
CA GLY A 111 3.36 -11.13 2.52
C GLY A 111 2.55 -9.96 1.95
N LEU A 112 1.22 -10.04 2.07
CA LEU A 112 0.31 -9.07 1.47
C LEU A 112 -0.12 -7.96 2.45
N SER A 113 -0.36 -8.30 3.72
CA SER A 113 -0.94 -7.38 4.69
C SER A 113 0.00 -6.22 5.05
N GLY A 114 1.28 -6.53 5.32
CA GLY A 114 2.30 -5.55 5.69
C GLY A 114 2.46 -4.42 4.66
N VAL A 115 2.88 -4.79 3.46
CA VAL A 115 3.17 -3.82 2.40
C VAL A 115 1.92 -3.05 2.00
N ILE A 116 0.76 -3.71 1.85
CA ILE A 116 -0.46 -3.03 1.41
C ILE A 116 -0.93 -1.98 2.43
N ILE A 117 -0.96 -2.30 3.71
CA ILE A 117 -1.43 -1.34 4.71
C ILE A 117 -0.47 -0.15 4.78
N SER A 118 0.84 -0.39 4.71
CA SER A 118 1.85 0.67 4.60
C SER A 118 1.60 1.58 3.38
N THR A 119 1.38 0.99 2.21
CA THR A 119 1.12 1.74 0.97
C THR A 119 -0.17 2.56 1.05
N ILE A 120 -1.25 2.02 1.64
CA ILE A 120 -2.52 2.74 1.80
C ILE A 120 -2.34 3.96 2.70
N VAL A 121 -1.69 3.79 3.87
CA VAL A 121 -1.45 4.91 4.80
C VAL A 121 -0.55 5.96 4.16
N PHE A 122 0.52 5.55 3.48
CA PHE A 122 1.40 6.47 2.74
C PHE A 122 0.66 7.26 1.66
N ALA A 123 -0.20 6.59 0.89
CA ALA A 123 -1.00 7.22 -0.15
C ALA A 123 -1.96 8.27 0.44
N LEU A 124 -2.60 7.99 1.58
CA LEU A 124 -3.49 8.93 2.24
C LEU A 124 -2.75 10.17 2.75
N VAL A 125 -1.62 9.98 3.44
CA VAL A 125 -0.80 11.11 3.96
C VAL A 125 -0.33 12.00 2.82
N THR A 126 0.20 11.39 1.75
CA THR A 126 0.72 12.13 0.60
C THR A 126 -0.41 12.82 -0.19
N ALA A 127 -1.56 12.18 -0.32
CA ALA A 127 -2.73 12.77 -0.96
C ALA A 127 -3.24 14.00 -0.19
N ILE A 128 -3.36 13.91 1.14
CA ILE A 128 -3.80 15.03 1.98
C ILE A 128 -2.77 16.16 1.97
N GLY A 129 -1.48 15.84 2.12
CA GLY A 129 -0.42 16.84 2.07
C GLY A 129 -0.33 17.54 0.71
N GLY A 130 -0.47 16.79 -0.38
CA GLY A 130 -0.48 17.33 -1.74
C GLY A 130 -1.70 18.18 -2.03
N ALA A 131 -2.86 17.78 -1.51
CA ALA A 131 -4.10 18.55 -1.54
C ALA A 131 -3.93 19.94 -0.91
N ILE A 132 -3.35 20.00 0.28
CA ILE A 132 -3.11 21.26 1.01
C ILE A 132 -2.10 22.12 0.24
N LEU A 133 -0.97 21.54 -0.18
CA LEU A 133 0.07 22.26 -0.92
C LEU A 133 -0.45 22.82 -2.25
N ALA A 134 -1.21 22.02 -3.02
CA ALA A 134 -1.79 22.46 -4.28
C ALA A 134 -2.77 23.62 -4.09
N HIS A 135 -3.56 23.60 -3.01
CA HIS A 135 -4.49 24.68 -2.70
C HIS A 135 -3.79 25.99 -2.35
N ILE A 136 -2.65 25.92 -1.64
CA ILE A 136 -1.83 27.08 -1.29
C ILE A 136 -1.17 27.70 -2.53
N VAL A 137 -0.58 26.88 -3.40
CA VAL A 137 0.18 27.38 -4.56
C VAL A 137 -0.74 27.87 -5.69
N ALA A 138 -1.79 27.11 -6.00
CA ALA A 138 -2.67 27.41 -7.14
C ALA A 138 -4.12 26.97 -6.88
N TRP A 139 -4.84 27.77 -6.10
CA TRP A 139 -6.22 27.47 -5.67
C TRP A 139 -7.19 27.19 -6.84
N LYS A 140 -7.05 27.87 -7.98
CA LYS A 140 -7.90 27.65 -9.18
C LYS A 140 -7.69 26.27 -9.83
N ILE A 141 -6.42 25.85 -9.96
CA ILE A 141 -6.06 24.56 -10.59
C ILE A 141 -6.39 23.41 -9.63
N ALA A 142 -6.18 23.63 -8.32
CA ALA A 142 -6.50 22.64 -7.31
C ALA A 142 -7.98 22.22 -7.34
N ILE A 143 -8.92 23.17 -7.46
CA ILE A 143 -10.36 22.87 -7.49
C ILE A 143 -10.73 21.98 -8.70
N MET A 144 -10.14 22.22 -9.87
CA MET A 144 -10.33 21.35 -11.05
C MET A 144 -9.81 19.92 -10.81
N LEU A 145 -8.65 19.79 -10.17
CA LEU A 145 -8.06 18.49 -9.85
C LEU A 145 -8.92 17.73 -8.83
N PHE A 146 -9.47 18.42 -7.83
CA PHE A 146 -10.41 17.80 -6.87
C PHE A 146 -11.71 17.35 -7.53
N ALA A 147 -12.23 18.10 -8.51
CA ALA A 147 -13.40 17.67 -9.28
C ALA A 147 -13.10 16.42 -10.13
N THR A 148 -11.88 16.32 -10.66
CA THR A 148 -11.47 15.22 -11.55
C THR A 148 -11.01 13.96 -10.79
N SER A 149 -10.43 14.12 -9.59
CA SER A 149 -9.95 13.03 -8.74
C SER A 149 -10.96 11.90 -8.50
N PRO A 150 -12.22 12.16 -8.08
CA PRO A 150 -13.20 11.11 -7.87
C PRO A 150 -13.57 10.39 -9.17
N LEU A 151 -13.55 11.07 -10.32
CA LEU A 151 -13.83 10.46 -11.61
C LEU A 151 -12.78 9.41 -11.97
N VAL A 152 -11.49 9.71 -11.72
CA VAL A 152 -10.39 8.75 -11.92
C VAL A 152 -10.54 7.55 -10.99
N VAL A 153 -10.91 7.77 -9.72
CA VAL A 153 -11.16 6.70 -8.75
C VAL A 153 -12.30 5.78 -9.20
N VAL A 154 -13.41 6.35 -9.70
CA VAL A 154 -14.56 5.58 -10.20
C VAL A 154 -14.17 4.73 -11.40
N VAL A 155 -13.40 5.28 -12.35
CA VAL A 155 -12.93 4.52 -13.52
C VAL A 155 -11.98 3.39 -13.09
N GLY A 156 -11.05 3.67 -12.18
CA GLY A 156 -10.15 2.66 -11.62
C GLY A 156 -10.93 1.53 -10.91
N TYR A 157 -11.94 1.89 -10.13
CA TYR A 157 -12.83 0.93 -9.49
C TYR A 157 -13.61 0.09 -10.49
N ALA A 158 -14.16 0.71 -11.53
CA ALA A 158 -14.88 0.01 -12.59
C ALA A 158 -13.98 -1.01 -13.29
N ARG A 159 -12.73 -0.65 -13.61
CA ARG A 159 -11.73 -1.55 -14.20
C ARG A 159 -11.48 -2.79 -13.31
N LEU A 160 -11.27 -2.58 -12.01
CA LEU A 160 -11.07 -3.68 -11.06
C LEU A 160 -12.30 -4.58 -10.94
N ARG A 161 -13.50 -3.99 -10.93
CA ARG A 161 -14.77 -4.74 -10.89
C ARG A 161 -14.94 -5.61 -12.12
N VAL A 162 -14.63 -5.10 -13.31
CA VAL A 162 -14.67 -5.87 -14.56
C VAL A 162 -13.69 -7.03 -14.50
N LEU A 163 -12.45 -6.79 -14.06
CA LEU A 163 -11.42 -7.83 -13.94
C LEU A 163 -11.83 -8.94 -12.97
N VAL A 164 -12.34 -8.58 -11.79
CA VAL A 164 -12.81 -9.55 -10.78
C VAL A 164 -13.98 -10.38 -11.30
N ASN A 165 -14.92 -9.74 -12.00
CA ASN A 165 -16.04 -10.43 -12.61
C ASN A 165 -15.58 -11.38 -13.71
N TRP A 166 -14.60 -10.98 -14.51
CA TRP A 166 -14.01 -11.81 -15.56
C TRP A 166 -13.28 -13.03 -14.96
N TRP A 167 -12.45 -12.81 -13.94
CA TRP A 167 -11.77 -13.89 -13.22
C TRP A 167 -12.76 -14.90 -12.61
N ARG A 168 -13.86 -14.41 -12.03
CA ARG A 168 -14.92 -15.26 -11.47
C ARG A 168 -15.59 -16.12 -12.55
N ARG A 169 -15.79 -15.59 -13.76
CA ARG A 169 -16.36 -16.33 -14.90
C ARG A 169 -15.43 -17.44 -15.38
N ILE A 170 -14.13 -17.18 -15.47
CA ILE A 170 -13.15 -18.18 -15.91
C ILE A 170 -12.99 -19.32 -14.91
N ASN A 171 -12.99 -19.02 -13.61
CA ASN A 171 -12.78 -20.03 -12.57
C ASN A 171 -14.07 -20.76 -12.13
N TRP A 172 -15.20 -20.47 -12.79
CA TRP A 172 -16.49 -21.10 -12.52
C TRP A 172 -16.56 -22.59 -12.93
N PRO A 173 -16.08 -23.00 -14.12
CA PRO A 173 -16.16 -24.40 -14.56
C PRO A 173 -15.27 -25.32 -13.71
N THR A 174 -14.06 -24.87 -13.37
CA THR A 174 -13.10 -25.59 -12.52
C THR A 174 -13.59 -25.78 -11.08
N ARG A 175 -14.41 -24.86 -10.57
CA ARG A 175 -15.06 -24.97 -9.26
C ARG A 175 -16.22 -25.97 -9.24
N LYS A 176 -16.94 -26.14 -10.35
CA LYS A 176 -18.01 -27.14 -10.45
C LYS A 176 -17.46 -28.56 -10.43
N LEU A 177 -16.36 -28.81 -11.14
CA LEU A 177 -15.71 -30.12 -11.16
C LEU A 177 -15.16 -30.52 -9.78
N ARG A 178 -14.61 -29.55 -9.03
CA ARG A 178 -14.10 -29.76 -7.67
C ARG A 178 -15.17 -29.94 -6.58
N ARG A 179 -16.46 -29.75 -6.91
CA ARG A 179 -17.61 -29.99 -6.02
C ARG A 179 -18.31 -31.33 -6.29
N GLN A 180 -17.92 -32.02 -7.37
CA GLN A 180 -18.49 -33.29 -7.82
C GLN A 180 -17.56 -34.49 -7.54
N GLN A 181 -16.30 -34.23 -7.20
CA GLN A 181 -15.38 -35.16 -6.53
C GLN A 181 -15.36 -34.85 -5.03
#